data_AF-A0A1S6IV83-F1
#
_entry.id   AF-A0A1S6IV83-F1
#
_cell.length_a   1.000
_cell.length_b   1.000
_cell.length_c   1.000
_cell.angle_alpha   90.00
_cell.angle_beta   90.00
_cell.angle_gamma   90.00
#
_symmetry.space_group_name_H-M   'P 1'
#
loop_
_entity.id
_entity.type
_entity.pdbx_description
1 polymer ?
#
loop_
_entity_poly.entity_id
_entity_poly.type
_entity_poly.pdbx_seq_one_letter_code
_entity_poly.pdbx_strand_id
1 'polypeptide(L)' 'MFDIICYRLKGHLNYQCEIVPAGKSIEDVVDNWQNVVDSHRVTGFTSVEAANKYVQENYENT' A
#
# COMPACT_ATOMS: atom_id res chain seq x y z
N MET A 1 12.75 8.72 -1.74
CA MET A 1 12.48 7.28 -1.91
C MET A 1 11.08 7.02 -1.39
N PHE A 2 10.34 6.13 -2.04
CA PHE A 2 8.93 5.86 -1.77
C PHE A 2 8.74 4.38 -1.45
N ASP A 3 7.78 4.11 -0.57
CA ASP A 3 7.28 2.78 -0.25
C ASP A 3 5.82 2.69 -0.68
N ILE A 4 5.36 1.48 -0.96
CA ILE A 4 3.95 1.17 -1.16
C ILE A 4 3.49 0.39 0.06
N ILE A 5 2.40 0.83 0.67
CA ILE A 5 1.73 0.12 1.75
C ILE A 5 0.41 -0.37 1.17
N CYS A 6 0.27 -1.70 1.06
CA CYS A 6 -0.98 -2.31 0.66
C CYS A 6 -1.63 -2.96 1.88
N TYR A 7 -2.93 -2.76 2.04
CA TYR A 7 -3.70 -3.30 3.15
C TYR A 7 -5.08 -3.73 2.67
N ARG A 8 -5.66 -4.71 3.38
CA ARG A 8 -7.02 -5.18 3.13
C ARG A 8 -7.85 -4.98 4.38
N LEU A 9 -8.99 -4.33 4.23
CA LEU A 9 -9.95 -4.12 5.30
C LEU A 9 -10.88 -5.33 5.46
N LYS A 10 -11.35 -5.57 6.69
CA LYS A 10 -12.34 -6.60 6.99
C LYS A 10 -13.61 -6.36 6.17
N GLY A 11 -14.03 -7.36 5.41
CA GLY A 11 -15.20 -7.27 4.52
C GLY A 11 -14.91 -6.71 3.13
N HIS A 12 -13.66 -6.32 2.83
CA HIS A 12 -13.22 -5.94 1.49
C HIS A 12 -12.47 -7.10 0.83
N LEU A 13 -12.76 -7.33 -0.46
CA LEU A 13 -12.11 -8.40 -1.24
C LEU A 13 -10.73 -7.97 -1.77
N ASN A 14 -10.57 -6.69 -2.09
CA ASN A 14 -9.38 -6.17 -2.75
C ASN A 14 -8.45 -5.47 -1.76
N TYR A 15 -7.16 -5.44 -2.11
CA TYR A 15 -6.19 -4.59 -1.43
C TYR A 15 -6.39 -3.13 -1.83
N GLN A 16 -6.21 -2.24 -0.87
CA GLN A 16 -5.99 -0.82 -1.09
C GLN A 16 -4.49 -0.57 -0.94
N CYS A 17 -3.91 0.21 -1.84
CA CYS A 17 -2.48 0.51 -1.83
C CYS A 17 -2.27 2.02 -1.77
N GLU A 18 -1.39 2.45 -0.88
CA GLU A 18 -0.98 3.84 -0.71
C GLU A 18 0.52 4.00 -0.93
N ILE A 19 0.88 5.01 -1.71
CA ILE A 19 2.27 5.37 -1.97
C ILE A 19 2.68 6.43 -0.96
N VAL A 20 3.70 6.11 -0.18
CA VAL A 20 4.13 6.95 0.94
C VAL A 20 5.63 7.23 0.89
N PRO A 21 6.09 8.33 1.53
CA PRO A 21 7.52 8.51 1.75
C PRO A 21 8.11 7.31 2.48
N ALA A 22 9.30 6.88 2.04
CA ALA A 22 9.95 5.71 2.61
C ALA A 22 10.13 5.85 4.14
N GLY A 23 9.86 4.78 4.86
CA GLY A 23 10.03 4.74 6.32
C GLY A 23 8.86 5.28 7.15
N LYS A 24 7.75 5.75 6.55
CA LYS A 24 6.50 5.95 7.32
C LYS A 24 6.06 4.65 7.98
N SER A 25 5.41 4.68 9.14
CA SER A 25 4.81 3.46 9.71
C SER A 25 3.52 3.10 8.95
N ILE A 26 3.03 1.86 9.09
CA ILE A 26 1.74 1.47 8.49
C ILE A 26 0.58 2.09 9.27
N GLU A 27 0.72 2.17 10.60
CA GLU A 27 -0.28 2.74 11.52
C GLU A 27 -0.55 4.23 11.24
N ASP A 28 0.48 4.98 10.83
CA ASP A 28 0.35 6.39 10.44
C ASP A 28 -0.30 6.60 9.07
N VAL A 29 -0.44 5.54 8.28
CA VAL A 29 -0.94 5.59 6.89
C VAL A 29 -2.37 5.08 6.83
N VAL A 30 -2.71 4.07 7.63
CA VAL A 30 -4.03 3.46 7.62
C VAL A 30 -4.85 3.93 8.81
N ASP A 31 -5.70 4.93 8.60
CA ASP A 31 -6.59 5.50 9.65
C ASP A 31 -7.46 4.44 10.33
N ASN A 32 -7.83 3.37 9.61
CA ASN A 32 -8.63 2.25 10.11
C ASN A 32 -7.80 0.99 10.38
N TRP A 33 -6.57 1.12 10.89
CA TRP A 33 -5.66 -0.01 11.15
C TRP A 33 -6.31 -1.15 11.97
N GLN A 34 -7.20 -0.84 12.91
CA GLN A 34 -7.94 -1.86 13.69
C GLN A 34 -8.84 -2.77 12.84
N ASN A 35 -9.24 -2.32 11.65
CA ASN A 35 -10.05 -3.08 10.71
C ASN A 35 -9.23 -3.73 9.59
N VAL A 36 -7.90 -3.61 9.61
CA VAL A 36 -7.01 -4.25 8.65
C VAL A 36 -6.88 -5.73 8.99
N VAL A 37 -7.13 -6.59 8.01
CA VAL A 37 -6.97 -8.06 8.15
C VAL A 37 -5.66 -8.57 7.59
N ASP A 38 -5.05 -7.82 6.68
CA ASP A 38 -3.77 -8.13 6.07
C ASP A 38 -3.11 -6.85 5.58
N SER A 39 -1.78 -6.78 5.69
CA SER A 39 -1.01 -5.64 5.20
C SER A 39 0.41 -6.03 4.91
N HIS A 40 0.98 -5.43 3.87
CA HIS A 40 2.39 -5.58 3.55
C HIS A 40 2.95 -4.29 2.96
N ARG A 41 4.29 -4.21 2.98
CA ARG A 41 5.04 -3.09 2.45
C ARG A 41 5.94 -3.54 1.32
N VAL A 42 5.99 -2.76 0.25
CA VAL A 42 6.97 -2.90 -0.82
C VAL A 42 7.84 -1.65 -0.81
N THR A 43 9.15 -1.83 -0.65
CA THR A 43 10.11 -0.73 -0.50
C THR A 43 11.01 -0.60 -1.71
N GLY A 44 11.63 0.56 -1.89
CA GLY A 44 12.73 0.74 -2.85
C GLY A 44 12.36 1.48 -4.13
N PHE A 45 11.25 2.20 -4.16
CA PHE A 45 10.86 3.01 -5.32
C PHE A 45 11.58 4.36 -5.30
N THR A 46 12.16 4.73 -6.44
CA THR A 46 12.88 6.00 -6.60
C THR A 46 11.96 7.16 -6.96
N SER A 47 10.80 6.88 -7.56
CA SER A 47 9.77 7.87 -7.90
C SER A 47 8.36 7.36 -7.62
N VAL A 48 7.40 8.29 -7.55
CA VAL A 48 5.97 8.00 -7.40
C VAL A 48 5.41 7.31 -8.65
N GLU A 49 5.90 7.63 -9.85
CA GLU A 49 5.45 6.94 -11.07
C GLU A 49 5.83 5.45 -11.07
N ALA A 50 7.05 5.12 -10.62
CA ALA A 50 7.49 3.73 -10.54
C ALA A 50 6.65 2.93 -9.53
N ALA A 51 6.31 3.55 -8.39
CA ALA A 51 5.44 2.95 -7.38
C ALA A 51 4.01 2.76 -7.91
N ASN A 52 3.43 3.77 -8.59
CA ASN A 52 2.10 3.66 -9.19
C ASN A 52 2.01 2.55 -10.24
N LYS A 53 3.03 2.45 -11.10
CA LYS A 53 3.08 1.40 -12.11
C LYS A 53 3.06 0.01 -11.46
N TYR A 54 3.80 -0.18 -10.37
CA TYR A 54 3.78 -1.43 -9.62
C TYR A 54 2.38 -1.74 -9.04
N VAL A 55 1.69 -0.73 -8.49
CA VAL A 55 0.32 -0.89 -7.97
C VAL A 55 -0.62 -1.36 -9.08
N GLN A 56 -0.59 -0.68 -10.23
CA GLN A 56 -1.45 -1.02 -11.39
C GLN A 56 -1.21 -2.44 -11.88
N GLU A 57 0.05 -2.85 -12.02
CA GLU A 57 0.42 -4.17 -12.54
C GLU A 57 0.05 -5.32 -11.60
N ASN A 58 0.06 -5.09 -10.27
CA ASN A 58 -0.05 -6.16 -9.27
C ASN A 58 -1.38 -6.18 -8.50
N TYR A 59 -2.12 -5.07 -8.42
CA TYR A 59 -3.30 -4.96 -7.54
C TYR A 59 -4.56 -4.45 -8.24
N GLU A 60 -4.47 -3.66 -9.32
CA GLU A 60 -5.65 -3.10 -10.00
C GLU A 60 -6.16 -3.94 -11.18
N ASN A 61 -5.39 -4.94 -11.64
CA ASN A 61 -5.69 -5.75 -12.83
C ASN A 61 -6.47 -7.06 -12.56
N THR A 62 -7.16 -7.19 -11.42
CA THR A 62 -7.89 -8.43 -11.04
C THR A 62 -9.39 -8.23 -10.93
#